data_AF-A0A353V7U4-F1
#
_entry.id   AF-A0A353V7U4-F1
#
_cell.length_a   1.000
_cell.length_b   1.000
_cell.length_c   1.000
_cell.angle_alpha   90.00
_cell.angle_beta   90.00
_cell.angle_gamma   90.00
#
_symmetry.space_group_name_H-M   'P 1'
#
loop_
_entity.id
_entity.type
_entity.pdbx_description
1 polymer ?
#
loop_
_entity_poly.entity_id
_entity_poly.type
_entity_poly.pdbx_seq_one_letter_code
_entity_poly.pdbx_strand_id
1 'polypeptide(L)'
;MAAVLALLASGCASRGTVSHLQSEVERLRTDLTDLRAAQETTARDVTRARNDLAALDALVAEARAGVQGATTEIAGLGRRLESAEAAIRETRARVLALAPPPAPAVPQPAPGPERSRREPPAARAVGPEQAYAAAMATFRAREHGQAVLDFLDFIAKHPRHPLAANAQYWIGEAYYVQRDFRQALVEFQRVLEYGETKAPDALLKIGLSYWNLRDAPRARQAWTRVIGEYPRAEAAAKARTLLRAHAARRR
;
A
#
# COMPACT_ATOMS: atom_id res chain seq x y z
N MET A 1 -22.21 14.75 -96.70
CA MET A 1 -21.42 15.44 -95.67
C MET A 1 -22.00 15.18 -94.27
N ALA A 2 -22.12 13.91 -93.84
CA ALA A 2 -22.76 13.54 -92.56
C ALA A 2 -22.06 12.40 -91.79
N ALA A 3 -21.13 11.66 -92.41
CA ALA A 3 -20.50 10.49 -91.78
C ALA A 3 -19.27 10.81 -90.90
N VAL A 4 -18.75 12.05 -90.93
CA VAL A 4 -17.53 12.43 -90.19
C VAL A 4 -17.81 12.90 -88.76
N LEU A 5 -19.05 13.30 -88.43
CA LEU A 5 -19.40 13.80 -87.09
C LEU A 5 -19.69 12.71 -86.04
N ALA A 6 -19.98 11.46 -86.44
CA ALA A 6 -20.30 10.38 -85.50
C ALA A 6 -19.09 9.76 -84.79
N LEU A 7 -17.88 9.89 -85.36
CA LEU A 7 -16.64 9.36 -84.77
C LEU A 7 -16.04 10.27 -83.69
N LEU A 8 -16.39 11.56 -83.68
CA LEU A 8 -15.90 12.51 -82.66
C LEU A 8 -16.69 12.43 -81.35
N ALA A 9 -17.97 12.03 -81.39
CA ALA A 9 -18.81 11.89 -80.19
C ALA A 9 -18.44 10.66 -79.33
N SER A 10 -18.02 9.56 -79.97
CA SER A 10 -17.61 8.34 -79.27
C SER A 10 -16.23 8.46 -78.57
N GLY A 11 -15.39 9.39 -79.04
CA GLY A 11 -14.08 9.67 -78.44
C GLY A 11 -14.15 10.45 -77.11
N CYS A 12 -15.25 11.13 -76.82
CA CYS A 12 -15.42 11.88 -75.58
C CYS A 12 -15.91 11.00 -74.41
N ALA A 13 -16.78 10.03 -74.69
CA ALA A 13 -17.26 9.07 -73.69
C ALA A 13 -16.13 8.12 -73.21
N SER A 14 -15.28 7.65 -74.13
CA SER A 14 -14.12 6.81 -73.78
C SER A 14 -13.04 7.59 -73.02
N ARG A 15 -12.80 8.86 -73.38
CA ARG A 15 -11.85 9.73 -72.68
C ARG A 15 -12.22 9.99 -71.22
N GLY A 16 -13.50 10.22 -70.92
CA GLY A 16 -13.97 10.40 -69.54
C GLY A 16 -13.83 9.13 -68.69
N THR A 17 -14.04 7.96 -69.30
CA THR A 17 -13.87 6.67 -68.61
C THR A 17 -12.40 6.35 -68.35
N VAL A 18 -11.52 6.68 -69.32
CA VAL A 18 -10.07 6.52 -69.17
C VAL A 18 -9.50 7.47 -68.11
N SER A 19 -9.92 8.73 -68.08
CA SER A 19 -9.46 9.68 -67.05
C SER A 19 -9.95 9.29 -65.65
N HIS A 20 -11.16 8.75 -65.53
CA HIS A 20 -11.67 8.19 -64.28
C HIS A 20 -10.81 7.01 -63.80
N LEU A 21 -10.57 6.02 -64.66
CA LEU A 21 -9.73 4.86 -64.33
C LEU A 21 -8.28 5.28 -63.97
N GLN A 22 -7.71 6.26 -64.66
CA GLN A 22 -6.40 6.81 -64.30
C GLN A 22 -6.41 7.43 -62.90
N SER A 23 -7.47 8.19 -62.56
CA SER A 23 -7.61 8.77 -61.23
C SER A 23 -7.78 7.72 -60.13
N GLU A 24 -8.50 6.62 -60.41
CA GLU A 24 -8.65 5.49 -59.48
C GLU A 24 -7.35 4.73 -59.28
N VAL A 25 -6.57 4.52 -60.34
CA VAL A 25 -5.25 3.88 -60.25
C VAL A 25 -4.29 4.72 -59.42
N GLU A 26 -4.28 6.04 -59.62
CA GLU A 26 -3.45 6.94 -58.80
C GLU A 26 -3.90 6.95 -57.33
N ARG A 27 -5.22 6.98 -57.05
CA ARG A 27 -5.72 6.83 -55.67
C ARG A 27 -5.30 5.51 -55.03
N LEU A 28 -5.47 4.38 -55.73
CA LEU A 28 -5.06 3.07 -55.23
C LEU A 28 -3.54 3.00 -54.98
N ARG A 29 -2.74 3.67 -55.81
CA ARG A 29 -1.29 3.77 -55.59
C ARG A 29 -0.98 4.54 -54.31
N THR A 30 -1.64 5.67 -54.07
CA THR A 30 -1.52 6.44 -52.84
C THR A 30 -1.96 5.65 -51.61
N ASP A 31 -3.11 4.99 -51.67
CA ASP A 31 -3.62 4.16 -50.58
C ASP A 31 -2.66 3.01 -50.23
N LEU A 32 -2.04 2.39 -51.24
CA LEU A 32 -1.03 1.35 -51.04
C LEU A 32 0.25 1.91 -50.40
N THR A 33 0.70 3.12 -50.76
CA THR A 33 1.85 3.74 -50.11
C THR A 33 1.55 4.09 -48.65
N ASP A 34 0.35 4.58 -48.37
CA ASP A 34 -0.07 4.95 -47.02
C ASP A 34 -0.22 3.71 -46.13
N LEU A 35 -0.80 2.63 -46.67
CA LEU A 35 -0.92 1.35 -45.96
C LEU A 35 0.46 0.76 -45.63
N ARG A 36 1.42 0.82 -46.56
CA ARG A 36 2.80 0.39 -46.31
C ARG A 36 3.46 1.21 -45.22
N ALA A 37 3.32 2.54 -45.25
CA ALA A 37 3.84 3.42 -44.21
C ALA A 37 3.22 3.13 -42.83
N ALA A 38 1.92 2.86 -42.78
CA ALA A 38 1.22 2.45 -41.56
C ALA A 38 1.70 1.07 -41.05
N GLN A 39 1.95 0.11 -41.96
CA GLN A 39 2.50 -1.19 -41.59
C GLN A 39 3.92 -1.09 -41.03
N GLU A 40 4.79 -0.29 -41.65
CA GLU A 40 6.14 -0.07 -41.12
C GLU A 40 6.10 0.58 -39.73
N THR A 41 5.22 1.55 -39.52
CA THR A 41 5.05 2.20 -38.21
C THR A 41 4.59 1.19 -37.17
N THR A 42 3.60 0.38 -37.49
CA THR A 42 3.11 -0.71 -36.63
C THR A 42 4.22 -1.71 -36.31
N ALA A 43 5.04 -2.10 -37.29
CA ALA A 43 6.15 -3.01 -37.09
C ALA A 43 7.22 -2.44 -36.13
N ARG A 44 7.53 -1.14 -36.25
CA ARG A 44 8.43 -0.44 -35.32
C ARG A 44 7.86 -0.40 -33.90
N ASP A 45 6.56 -0.12 -33.76
CA ASP A 45 5.91 -0.07 -32.45
C ASP A 45 5.84 -1.45 -31.78
N VAL A 46 5.55 -2.51 -32.54
CA VAL A 46 5.61 -3.89 -32.04
C VAL A 46 7.01 -4.26 -31.59
N THR A 47 8.04 -3.85 -32.34
CA THR A 47 9.44 -4.11 -31.96
C THR A 47 9.80 -3.36 -30.68
N ARG A 48 9.39 -2.10 -30.54
CA ARG A 48 9.57 -1.33 -29.30
C ARG A 48 8.87 -1.99 -28.12
N ALA A 49 7.60 -2.35 -28.27
CA ALA A 49 6.83 -3.01 -27.21
C ALA A 49 7.45 -4.36 -26.79
N ARG A 50 7.98 -5.14 -27.74
CA ARG A 50 8.70 -6.39 -27.43
C ARG A 50 9.96 -6.14 -26.62
N ASN A 51 10.74 -5.10 -26.95
CA ASN A 51 11.93 -4.73 -26.18
C ASN A 51 11.57 -4.25 -24.77
N ASP A 52 10.50 -3.46 -24.64
CA ASP A 52 10.00 -3.00 -23.34
C ASP A 52 9.53 -4.18 -22.46
N LEU A 53 8.85 -5.16 -23.06
CA LEU A 53 8.45 -6.39 -22.36
C LEU A 53 9.65 -7.20 -21.88
N ALA A 54 10.67 -7.38 -22.73
CA ALA A 54 11.90 -8.06 -22.33
C ALA A 54 12.64 -7.34 -21.19
N ALA A 55 12.66 -6.01 -21.20
CA ALA A 55 13.23 -5.21 -20.12
C ALA A 55 12.44 -5.35 -18.81
N LEU A 56 11.10 -5.37 -18.88
CA LEU A 56 10.25 -5.62 -17.72
C LEU A 56 10.45 -7.01 -17.14
N ASP A 57 10.58 -8.04 -17.98
CA ASP A 57 10.86 -9.41 -17.53
C ASP A 57 12.20 -9.50 -16.79
N ALA A 58 13.23 -8.82 -17.28
CA ALA A 58 14.53 -8.72 -16.61
C ALA A 58 14.42 -8.04 -15.23
N LEU A 59 13.71 -6.91 -15.15
CA LEU A 59 13.47 -6.20 -13.87
C LEU A 59 12.69 -7.06 -12.87
N VAL A 60 11.70 -7.83 -13.35
CA VAL A 60 10.93 -8.75 -12.50
C VAL A 60 11.81 -9.89 -11.99
N ALA A 61 12.70 -10.44 -12.84
CA ALA A 61 13.64 -11.47 -12.43
C ALA A 61 14.61 -10.96 -11.34
N GLU A 62 15.16 -9.75 -11.52
CA GLU A 62 16.04 -9.11 -10.54
C GLU A 62 15.30 -8.85 -9.21
N ALA A 63 14.10 -8.29 -9.26
CA ALA A 63 13.29 -8.05 -8.06
C ALA A 63 12.99 -9.35 -7.31
N ARG A 64 12.68 -10.44 -8.01
CA ARG A 64 12.46 -11.76 -7.41
C ARG A 64 13.72 -12.30 -6.74
N ALA A 65 14.88 -12.17 -7.40
CA ALA A 65 16.16 -12.56 -6.82
C ALA A 65 16.46 -11.75 -5.54
N GLY A 66 16.21 -10.45 -5.56
CA GLY A 66 16.35 -9.58 -4.37
C GLY A 66 15.43 -10.00 -3.21
N VAL A 67 14.16 -10.31 -3.49
CA VAL A 67 13.21 -10.80 -2.47
C VAL A 67 13.66 -12.13 -1.89
N GLN A 68 14.15 -13.06 -2.72
CA GLN A 68 14.69 -14.33 -2.25
C GLN A 68 15.92 -14.12 -1.36
N GLY A 69 16.84 -13.24 -1.76
CA GLY A 69 18.00 -12.85 -0.96
C GLY A 69 17.59 -12.33 0.42
N ALA A 70 16.71 -11.33 0.47
CA ALA A 70 16.19 -10.77 1.72
C ALA A 70 15.51 -11.83 2.60
N THR A 71 14.75 -12.76 1.99
CA THR A 71 14.11 -13.86 2.73
C THR A 71 15.15 -14.78 3.39
N THR A 72 16.24 -15.08 2.70
CA THR A 72 17.34 -15.89 3.26
C THR A 72 18.07 -15.17 4.39
N GLU A 73 18.27 -13.85 4.27
CA GLU A 73 18.87 -13.03 5.32
C GLU A 73 18.00 -12.97 6.57
N ILE A 74 16.69 -12.73 6.41
CA ILE A 74 15.72 -12.73 7.51
C ILE A 74 15.72 -14.08 8.23
N ALA A 75 15.70 -15.19 7.48
CA ALA A 75 15.81 -16.53 8.09
C ALA A 75 17.13 -16.72 8.85
N GLY A 76 18.23 -16.16 8.34
CA GLY A 76 19.53 -16.16 9.02
C GLY A 76 19.53 -15.33 10.31
N LEU A 77 18.94 -14.14 10.29
CA LEU A 77 18.78 -13.28 11.45
C LEU A 77 17.88 -13.92 12.51
N GLY A 78 16.81 -14.60 12.11
CA GLY A 78 15.94 -15.37 13.00
C GLY A 78 16.72 -16.43 13.79
N ARG A 79 17.51 -17.26 13.11
CA ARG A 79 18.38 -18.26 13.78
C ARG A 79 19.38 -17.63 14.74
N ARG A 80 19.97 -16.49 14.37
CA ARG A 80 20.90 -15.75 15.25
C ARG A 80 20.21 -15.22 16.49
N LEU A 81 18.99 -14.69 16.35
CA LEU A 81 18.19 -14.20 17.46
C LEU A 81 17.85 -15.35 18.43
N GLU A 82 17.35 -16.48 17.93
CA GLU A 82 17.06 -17.67 18.74
C GLU A 82 18.30 -18.15 19.53
N SER A 83 19.47 -18.16 18.89
CA SER A 83 20.73 -18.54 19.55
C SER A 83 21.14 -17.54 20.65
N ALA A 84 20.93 -16.24 20.42
CA ALA A 84 21.24 -15.20 21.40
C ALA A 84 20.28 -15.28 22.60
N GLU A 85 18.99 -15.51 22.35
CA GLU A 85 17.98 -15.71 23.39
C GLU A 85 18.28 -16.95 24.23
N ALA A 86 18.73 -18.06 23.60
CA ALA A 86 19.16 -19.25 24.32
C ALA A 86 20.35 -18.96 25.25
N ALA A 87 21.38 -18.26 24.76
CA ALA A 87 22.54 -17.88 25.56
C ALA A 87 22.18 -16.95 26.73
N ILE A 88 21.26 -16.01 26.53
CA ILE A 88 20.75 -15.13 27.59
C ILE A 88 20.03 -15.94 28.67
N ARG A 89 19.17 -16.89 28.27
CA ARG A 89 18.46 -17.78 29.22
C ARG A 89 19.44 -18.61 30.05
N GLU A 90 20.45 -19.18 29.41
CA GLU A 90 21.48 -19.95 30.10
C GLU A 90 22.26 -19.08 31.10
N THR A 91 22.70 -17.91 30.66
CA THR A 91 23.44 -16.97 31.52
C THR A 91 22.60 -16.56 32.73
N ARG A 92 21.32 -16.27 32.52
CA ARG A 92 20.38 -15.94 33.61
C ARG A 92 20.22 -17.10 34.60
N ALA A 93 20.11 -18.34 34.11
CA ALA A 93 20.03 -19.52 34.96
C ALA A 93 21.30 -19.68 35.82
N ARG A 94 22.48 -19.50 35.23
CA ARG A 94 23.77 -19.51 35.96
C ARG A 94 23.82 -18.43 37.04
N VAL A 95 23.40 -17.20 36.74
CA VAL A 95 23.35 -16.10 37.71
C VAL A 95 22.42 -16.43 38.89
N LEU A 96 21.24 -16.99 38.62
CA LEU A 96 20.29 -17.39 39.67
C LEU A 96 20.82 -18.54 40.54
N ALA A 97 21.57 -19.49 39.96
CA ALA A 97 22.18 -20.58 40.71
C ALA A 97 23.30 -20.11 41.67
N LEU A 98 23.93 -18.97 41.38
CA LEU A 98 24.94 -18.34 42.23
C LEU A 98 24.33 -17.41 43.29
N ALA A 99 23.01 -17.17 43.25
CA ALA A 99 22.35 -16.34 44.25
C ALA A 99 22.28 -17.08 45.59
N PRO A 100 22.66 -16.45 46.71
CA PRO A 100 22.54 -17.06 48.04
C PRO A 100 21.07 -17.37 48.35
N PRO A 101 20.77 -18.44 49.13
CA PRO A 101 19.41 -18.77 49.51
C PRO A 101 18.73 -17.57 50.19
N PRO A 102 17.43 -17.34 49.95
CA PRO A 102 16.71 -16.24 50.58
C PRO A 102 16.84 -16.38 52.10
N ALA A 103 17.38 -15.34 52.74
CA ALA A 103 17.44 -15.27 54.20
C ALA A 103 16.01 -15.43 54.78
N PRO A 104 15.85 -16.08 55.94
CA PRO A 104 14.55 -16.25 56.57
C PRO A 104 13.85 -14.90 56.72
N ALA A 105 12.59 -14.86 56.28
CA ALA A 105 11.77 -13.66 56.29
C ALA A 105 11.66 -13.11 57.72
N VAL A 106 12.24 -11.93 57.94
CA VAL A 106 12.01 -11.15 59.15
C VAL A 106 10.52 -10.74 59.16
N PRO A 107 9.79 -10.88 60.28
CA PRO A 107 8.39 -10.50 60.35
C PRO A 107 8.20 -9.02 60.00
N GLN A 108 7.42 -8.75 58.95
CA GLN A 108 7.00 -7.38 58.64
C GLN A 108 5.99 -6.90 59.69
N PRO A 109 6.11 -5.67 60.24
CA PRO A 109 5.09 -5.10 61.10
C PRO A 109 3.79 -4.85 60.33
N ALA A 110 2.67 -4.98 61.03
CA ALA A 110 1.30 -4.87 60.50
C ALA A 110 1.03 -3.56 59.71
N PRO A 111 0.08 -3.56 58.76
CA PRO A 111 -0.24 -2.40 57.93
C PRO A 111 -0.97 -1.33 58.75
N GLY A 112 -0.38 -0.13 58.83
CA GLY A 112 -1.09 1.10 59.23
C GLY A 112 -2.02 1.61 58.12
N PRO A 113 -2.92 2.55 58.43
CA PRO A 113 -4.02 2.95 57.54
C PRO A 113 -3.50 3.58 56.24
N GLU A 114 -4.14 3.18 55.14
CA GLU A 114 -3.90 3.61 53.76
C GLU A 114 -3.62 5.11 53.65
N ARG A 115 -2.34 5.46 53.51
CA ARG A 115 -1.93 6.66 52.81
C ARG A 115 -1.74 6.28 51.35
N SER A 116 -2.41 7.02 50.47
CA SER A 116 -2.30 6.99 49.01
C SER A 116 -1.01 6.32 48.55
N ARG A 117 -1.18 5.13 47.95
CA ARG A 117 -0.14 4.41 47.22
C ARG A 117 0.41 5.34 46.13
N ARG A 118 1.41 6.15 46.47
CA ARG A 118 2.41 6.58 45.51
C ARG A 118 3.15 5.32 45.12
N GLU A 119 3.06 4.97 43.84
CA GLU A 119 3.89 3.94 43.23
C GLU A 119 5.36 4.10 43.68
N PRO A 120 6.08 2.99 43.91
CA PRO A 120 7.51 3.05 44.14
C PRO A 120 8.17 3.80 42.97
N PRO A 121 9.17 4.65 43.18
CA PRO A 121 9.89 5.26 42.07
C PRO A 121 10.51 4.14 41.23
N ALA A 122 9.93 3.93 40.06
CA ALA A 122 10.37 2.96 39.09
C ALA A 122 11.86 3.18 38.79
N ALA A 123 12.64 2.11 38.90
CA ALA A 123 13.88 2.02 38.17
C ALA A 123 13.56 2.17 36.66
N ARG A 124 13.68 3.39 36.13
CA ARG A 124 13.63 3.79 34.71
C ARG A 124 12.79 2.89 33.78
N ALA A 125 11.53 2.63 34.13
CA ALA A 125 10.57 2.13 33.15
C ALA A 125 10.27 3.30 32.19
N VAL A 126 10.53 3.10 30.89
CA VAL A 126 10.13 4.04 29.84
C VAL A 126 8.63 4.24 29.97
N GLY A 127 8.18 5.46 30.26
CA GLY A 127 6.76 5.75 30.43
C GLY A 127 5.96 5.45 29.15
N PRO A 128 4.64 5.19 29.24
CA PRO A 128 3.81 4.87 28.07
C PRO A 128 3.99 5.90 26.93
N GLU A 129 4.03 7.18 27.28
CA GLU A 129 4.22 8.28 26.34
C GLU A 129 5.59 8.23 25.66
N GLN A 130 6.64 7.85 26.39
CA GLN A 130 7.98 7.70 25.84
C GLN A 130 8.06 6.46 24.92
N ALA A 131 7.43 5.35 25.29
CA ALA A 131 7.38 4.14 24.46
C ALA A 131 6.64 4.42 23.14
N TYR A 132 5.50 5.11 23.21
CA TYR A 132 4.77 5.55 22.04
C TYR A 132 5.59 6.54 21.18
N ALA A 133 6.28 7.50 21.82
CA ALA A 133 7.13 8.45 21.11
C ALA A 133 8.31 7.78 20.39
N ALA A 134 8.91 6.74 21.00
CA ALA A 134 9.94 5.93 20.38
C ALA A 134 9.40 5.19 19.15
N ALA A 135 8.27 4.50 19.27
CA ALA A 135 7.62 3.83 18.14
C ALA A 135 7.29 4.80 16.99
N MET A 136 6.83 6.01 17.31
CA MET A 136 6.62 7.08 16.33
C MET A 136 7.91 7.55 15.67
N ALA A 137 9.03 7.60 16.41
CA ALA A 137 10.33 7.95 15.84
C ALA A 137 10.80 6.88 14.85
N THR A 138 10.68 5.59 15.20
CA THR A 138 10.93 4.45 14.31
C THR A 138 10.09 4.54 13.03
N PHE A 139 8.79 4.83 13.17
CA PHE A 139 7.90 5.02 12.02
C PHE A 139 8.37 6.14 11.09
N ARG A 140 8.75 7.29 11.66
CA ARG A 140 9.24 8.45 10.90
C ARG A 140 10.59 8.19 10.23
N ALA A 141 11.41 7.34 10.82
CA ALA A 141 12.65 6.85 10.21
C ALA A 141 12.41 5.89 9.02
N ARG A 142 11.14 5.60 8.68
CA ARG A 142 10.71 4.65 7.64
C ARG A 142 11.04 3.19 7.92
N GLU A 143 11.37 2.89 9.17
CA GLU A 143 11.56 1.51 9.65
C GLU A 143 10.20 0.89 9.99
N HIS A 144 9.33 0.77 8.99
CA HIS A 144 7.92 0.43 9.20
C HIS A 144 7.71 -0.94 9.86
N GLY A 145 8.57 -1.92 9.59
CA GLY A 145 8.52 -3.24 10.25
C GLY A 145 8.80 -3.14 11.75
N GLN A 146 9.87 -2.43 12.14
CA GLN A 146 10.20 -2.23 13.55
C GLN A 146 9.14 -1.37 14.25
N ALA A 147 8.63 -0.33 13.59
CA ALA A 147 7.57 0.51 14.14
C ALA A 147 6.30 -0.29 14.48
N VAL A 148 5.92 -1.27 13.64
CA VAL A 148 4.81 -2.18 13.94
C VAL A 148 5.07 -2.95 15.22
N LEU A 149 6.26 -3.52 15.40
CA LEU A 149 6.63 -4.24 16.62
C LEU A 149 6.58 -3.34 17.85
N ASP A 150 7.10 -2.12 17.76
CA ASP A 150 7.12 -1.15 18.85
C ASP A 150 5.69 -0.73 19.26
N PHE A 151 4.79 -0.51 18.29
CA PHE A 151 3.39 -0.20 18.59
C PHE A 151 2.62 -1.40 19.15
N LEU A 152 2.89 -2.62 18.66
CA LEU A 152 2.28 -3.84 19.21
C LEU A 152 2.70 -4.04 20.67
N ASP A 153 3.98 -3.83 20.98
CA ASP A 153 4.50 -3.89 22.35
C ASP A 153 3.83 -2.82 23.24
N PHE A 154 3.68 -1.60 22.73
CA PHE A 154 2.96 -0.54 23.43
C PHE A 154 1.51 -0.93 23.75
N ILE A 155 0.76 -1.47 22.78
CA ILE A 155 -0.63 -1.90 22.98
C ILE A 155 -0.70 -3.06 23.98
N ALA A 156 0.22 -4.03 23.89
CA ALA A 156 0.26 -5.17 24.81
C ALA A 156 0.52 -4.75 26.25
N LYS A 157 1.42 -3.78 26.47
CA LYS A 157 1.76 -3.25 27.81
C LYS A 157 0.72 -2.25 28.33
N HIS A 158 0.08 -1.50 27.44
CA HIS A 158 -0.79 -0.38 27.78
C HIS A 158 -2.14 -0.42 27.02
N PRO A 159 -2.92 -1.51 27.10
CA PRO A 159 -4.09 -1.74 26.24
C PRO A 159 -5.24 -0.76 26.47
N ARG A 160 -5.34 -0.18 27.67
CA ARG A 160 -6.37 0.80 28.05
C ARG A 160 -5.89 2.26 27.97
N HIS A 161 -4.66 2.47 27.50
CA HIS A 161 -4.11 3.82 27.43
C HIS A 161 -4.82 4.64 26.36
N PRO A 162 -5.03 5.96 26.54
CA PRO A 162 -5.66 6.82 25.53
C PRO A 162 -4.97 6.80 24.16
N LEU A 163 -3.68 6.43 24.11
CA LEU A 163 -2.90 6.28 22.87
C LEU A 163 -3.01 4.90 22.23
N ALA A 164 -3.65 3.90 22.84
CA ALA A 164 -3.75 2.55 22.28
C ALA A 164 -4.47 2.54 20.92
N ALA A 165 -5.57 3.30 20.80
CA ALA A 165 -6.27 3.52 19.53
C ALA A 165 -5.36 4.16 18.47
N ASN A 166 -4.53 5.12 18.88
CA ASN A 166 -3.58 5.79 17.99
C ASN A 166 -2.48 4.82 17.55
N ALA A 167 -1.92 4.03 18.47
CA ALA A 167 -0.90 3.04 18.16
C ALA A 167 -1.42 2.00 17.16
N GLN A 168 -2.65 1.51 17.37
CA GLN A 168 -3.31 0.57 16.46
C GLN A 168 -3.50 1.20 15.07
N TYR A 169 -3.86 2.49 15.02
CA TYR A 169 -3.96 3.22 13.76
C TYR A 169 -2.62 3.34 13.04
N TRP A 170 -1.52 3.60 13.77
CA TRP A 170 -0.18 3.69 13.18
C TRP A 170 0.37 2.35 12.69
N ILE A 171 -0.03 1.23 13.29
CA ILE A 171 0.23 -0.10 12.73
C ILE A 171 -0.42 -0.22 11.34
N GLY A 172 -1.69 0.18 11.21
CA GLY A 172 -2.37 0.23 9.92
C GLY A 172 -1.67 1.14 8.91
N GLU A 173 -1.23 2.34 9.33
CA GLU A 173 -0.47 3.25 8.49
C GLU A 173 0.86 2.65 8.02
N ALA A 174 1.55 1.89 8.87
CA ALA A 174 2.82 1.26 8.54
C ALA A 174 2.66 0.22 7.43
N TYR A 175 1.61 -0.61 7.50
CA TYR A 175 1.28 -1.52 6.42
C TYR A 175 0.80 -0.78 5.16
N TYR A 176 0.02 0.28 5.33
CA TYR A 176 -0.47 1.09 4.20
C TYR A 176 0.67 1.71 3.39
N VAL A 177 1.68 2.28 4.07
CA VAL A 177 2.86 2.88 3.42
C VAL A 177 3.71 1.82 2.72
N GLN A 178 3.80 0.61 3.30
CA GLN A 178 4.44 -0.55 2.66
C GLN A 178 3.62 -1.14 1.50
N ARG A 179 2.43 -0.57 1.21
CA ARG A 179 1.50 -1.05 0.18
C ARG A 179 0.92 -2.44 0.46
N ASP A 180 1.05 -2.94 1.69
CA ASP A 180 0.30 -4.10 2.15
C ASP A 180 -1.10 -3.67 2.59
N PHE A 181 -1.93 -3.36 1.60
CA PHE A 181 -3.28 -2.86 1.85
C PHE A 181 -4.20 -3.91 2.46
N ARG A 182 -3.89 -5.21 2.30
CA ARG A 182 -4.67 -6.29 2.93
C ARG A 182 -4.44 -6.29 4.43
N GLN A 183 -3.18 -6.25 4.86
CA GLN A 183 -2.89 -6.18 6.28
C GLN A 183 -3.32 -4.84 6.87
N ALA A 184 -3.11 -3.73 6.15
CA ALA A 184 -3.57 -2.42 6.59
C ALA A 184 -5.08 -2.40 6.87
N LEU A 185 -5.91 -3.05 6.05
CA LEU A 185 -7.35 -3.18 6.29
C LEU A 185 -7.66 -3.84 7.63
N VAL A 186 -7.02 -4.96 7.93
CA VAL A 186 -7.20 -5.70 9.18
C VAL A 186 -6.87 -4.80 10.37
N GLU A 187 -5.74 -4.09 10.29
CA GLU A 187 -5.26 -3.27 11.39
C GLU A 187 -6.09 -1.99 11.58
N PHE A 188 -6.58 -1.37 10.50
CA PHE A 188 -7.53 -0.24 10.61
C PHE A 188 -8.90 -0.68 11.12
N GLN A 189 -9.36 -1.89 10.81
CA GLN A 189 -10.61 -2.42 11.36
C GLN A 189 -10.52 -2.59 12.88
N ARG A 190 -9.38 -3.07 13.39
CA ARG A 190 -9.13 -3.17 14.84
C ARG A 190 -9.18 -1.82 15.55
N VAL A 191 -8.84 -0.71 14.88
CA VAL A 191 -8.98 0.64 15.48
C VAL A 191 -10.41 0.92 15.91
N LEU A 192 -11.40 0.39 15.18
CA LEU A 192 -12.83 0.60 15.47
C LEU A 192 -13.26 -0.05 16.79
N GLU A 193 -12.49 -1.00 17.33
CA GLU A 193 -12.74 -1.65 18.61
C GLU A 193 -12.33 -0.79 19.81
N TYR A 194 -11.45 0.19 19.62
CA TYR A 194 -10.94 1.07 20.69
C TYR A 194 -11.81 2.31 20.94
N GLY A 195 -12.87 2.51 20.14
CA GLY A 195 -13.79 3.64 20.26
C GLY A 195 -13.59 4.74 19.22
N GLU A 196 -14.23 5.88 19.44
CA GLU A 196 -14.50 6.85 18.37
C GLU A 196 -13.32 7.76 18.02
N THR A 197 -12.34 7.95 18.90
CA THR A 197 -11.27 8.96 18.74
C THR A 197 -10.50 8.83 17.43
N LYS A 198 -10.28 7.60 16.94
CA LYS A 198 -9.58 7.30 15.67
C LYS A 198 -10.45 6.62 14.62
N ALA A 199 -11.70 6.33 14.94
CA ALA A 199 -12.61 5.65 14.03
C ALA A 199 -12.84 6.41 12.70
N PRO A 200 -13.01 7.75 12.66
CA PRO A 200 -13.18 8.46 11.38
C PRO A 200 -11.97 8.32 10.46
N ASP A 201 -10.76 8.49 11.02
CA ASP A 201 -9.50 8.38 10.27
C ASP A 201 -9.31 6.94 9.75
N ALA A 202 -9.57 5.94 10.60
CA ALA A 202 -9.48 4.54 10.24
C ALA A 202 -10.47 4.17 9.13
N LEU A 203 -11.73 4.63 9.19
CA LEU A 203 -12.72 4.38 8.13
C LEU A 203 -12.31 5.01 6.79
N LEU A 204 -11.75 6.22 6.81
CA LEU A 204 -11.21 6.84 5.60
C LEU A 204 -10.10 5.98 4.99
N LYS A 205 -9.18 5.50 5.84
CA LYS A 205 -8.06 4.66 5.43
C LYS A 205 -8.49 3.27 4.96
N ILE A 206 -9.52 2.67 5.57
CA ILE A 206 -10.15 1.44 5.09
C ILE A 206 -10.64 1.63 3.64
N GLY A 207 -11.34 2.74 3.37
CA GLY A 207 -11.80 3.04 2.02
C GLY A 207 -10.65 3.24 1.02
N LEU A 208 -9.57 3.91 1.44
CA LEU A 208 -8.36 4.07 0.63
C LEU A 208 -7.64 2.73 0.39
N SER A 209 -7.59 1.83 1.36
CA SER A 209 -6.99 0.50 1.20
C SER A 209 -7.80 -0.34 0.20
N TYR A 210 -9.13 -0.39 0.32
CA TYR A 210 -9.98 -1.06 -0.66
C TYR A 210 -9.82 -0.48 -2.06
N TRP A 211 -9.69 0.84 -2.17
CA TRP A 211 -9.44 1.51 -3.44
C TRP A 211 -8.13 1.04 -4.10
N ASN A 212 -7.04 0.97 -3.33
CA ASN A 212 -5.75 0.48 -3.83
C ASN A 212 -5.80 -1.01 -4.20
N LEU A 213 -6.65 -1.80 -3.54
CA LEU A 213 -6.95 -3.19 -3.88
C LEU A 213 -7.91 -3.35 -5.07
N ARG A 214 -8.29 -2.26 -5.74
CA ARG A 214 -9.24 -2.22 -6.87
C ARG A 214 -10.67 -2.65 -6.51
N ASP A 215 -11.01 -2.68 -5.22
CA ASP A 215 -12.37 -2.92 -4.73
C ASP A 215 -13.10 -1.59 -4.53
N ALA A 216 -13.48 -0.97 -5.65
CA ALA A 216 -14.19 0.30 -5.63
C ALA A 216 -15.55 0.24 -4.90
N PRO A 217 -16.36 -0.84 -4.97
CA PRO A 217 -17.58 -0.97 -4.18
C PRO A 217 -17.35 -0.85 -2.67
N ARG A 218 -16.41 -1.62 -2.10
CA ARG A 218 -16.12 -1.54 -0.66
C ARG A 218 -15.46 -0.23 -0.26
N ALA A 219 -14.63 0.34 -1.12
CA ALA A 219 -14.05 1.67 -0.90
C ALA A 219 -15.15 2.74 -0.69
N ARG A 220 -16.15 2.75 -1.58
CA ARG A 220 -17.30 3.67 -1.47
C ARG A 220 -18.11 3.43 -0.21
N GLN A 221 -18.37 2.17 0.15
CA GLN A 221 -19.10 1.82 1.36
C GLN A 221 -18.42 2.41 2.60
N ALA A 222 -17.11 2.25 2.74
CA ALA A 222 -16.34 2.81 3.86
C ALA A 222 -16.37 4.35 3.89
N TRP A 223 -16.21 5.00 2.73
CA TRP A 223 -16.29 6.46 2.63
C TRP A 223 -17.70 7.01 2.92
N THR A 224 -18.75 6.34 2.47
CA THR A 224 -20.14 6.69 2.83
C THR A 224 -20.37 6.51 4.32
N ARG A 225 -19.82 5.44 4.92
CA ARG A 225 -19.94 5.18 6.36
C ARG A 225 -19.33 6.30 7.20
N VAL A 226 -18.10 6.74 6.91
CA VAL A 226 -17.50 7.86 7.66
C VAL A 226 -18.28 9.18 7.49
N ILE A 227 -18.89 9.41 6.32
CA ILE A 227 -19.74 10.59 6.10
C ILE A 227 -21.02 10.53 6.94
N GLY A 228 -21.62 9.34 7.07
CA GLY A 228 -22.84 9.13 7.84
C GLY A 228 -22.60 9.16 9.35
N GLU A 229 -21.59 8.42 9.82
CA GLU A 229 -21.29 8.27 11.26
C GLU A 229 -20.53 9.48 11.83
N TYR A 230 -19.68 10.12 11.03
CA TYR A 230 -18.81 11.22 11.49
C TYR A 230 -18.87 12.46 10.58
N PRO A 231 -20.04 13.05 10.36
CA PRO A 231 -20.27 14.05 9.31
C PRO A 231 -19.40 15.32 9.44
N ARG A 232 -19.01 15.67 10.67
CA ARG A 232 -18.18 16.84 11.03
C ARG A 232 -16.68 16.55 11.05
N ALA A 233 -16.25 15.29 10.93
CA ALA A 233 -14.84 14.94 10.94
C ALA A 233 -14.15 15.38 9.64
N GLU A 234 -12.86 15.75 9.73
CA GLU A 234 -12.03 16.04 8.56
C GLU A 234 -11.99 14.83 7.59
N ALA A 235 -11.97 13.62 8.15
CA ALA A 235 -12.05 12.38 7.40
C ALA A 235 -13.30 12.28 6.52
N ALA A 236 -14.46 12.74 7.01
CA ALA A 236 -15.69 12.79 6.23
C ALA A 236 -15.62 13.83 5.10
N ALA A 237 -14.97 14.98 5.32
CA ALA A 237 -14.73 15.95 4.28
C ALA A 237 -13.86 15.37 3.14
N LYS A 238 -12.77 14.68 3.49
CA LYS A 238 -11.90 13.97 2.54
C LYS A 238 -12.67 12.88 1.77
N ALA A 239 -13.47 12.08 2.48
CA ALA A 239 -14.29 11.03 1.89
C ALA A 239 -15.29 11.58 0.86
N ARG A 240 -15.93 12.74 1.13
CA ARG A 240 -16.82 13.41 0.17
C ARG A 240 -16.09 13.76 -1.13
N THR A 241 -14.87 14.29 -1.03
CA THR A 241 -14.03 14.61 -2.20
C THR A 241 -13.68 13.36 -3.01
N LEU A 242 -13.28 12.28 -2.33
CA LEU A 242 -12.94 11.00 -2.98
C LEU A 242 -14.13 10.40 -3.74
N LEU A 243 -15.34 10.43 -3.16
CA LEU A 243 -16.56 9.94 -3.81
C LEU A 243 -16.91 10.75 -5.06
N ARG A 244 -16.79 12.08 -5.01
CA ARG A 244 -17.05 12.96 -6.17
C ARG A 244 -16.05 12.70 -7.30
N ALA A 245 -14.76 12.61 -6.97
CA ALA A 245 -13.71 12.32 -7.95
C ALA A 245 -13.94 10.98 -8.66
N HIS A 246 -14.43 9.97 -7.93
CA HIS A 246 -14.75 8.66 -8.50
C HIS A 246 -15.97 8.70 -9.43
N ALA A 247 -17.02 9.45 -9.07
CA ALA A 247 -18.22 9.59 -9.90
C ALA A 247 -17.90 10.24 -11.26
N ALA A 248 -16.94 11.18 -11.29
CA ALA A 248 -16.52 11.87 -12.51
C ALA A 248 -15.73 10.95 -13.47
N ARG A 249 -14.92 10.02 -12.97
CA ARG A 249 -14.10 9.11 -13.79
C ARG A 249 -14.88 7.97 -14.47
N ARG A 250 -16.16 7.81 -14.13
CA ARG A 250 -17.05 6.79 -14.71
C ARG A 250 -17.96 7.34 -15.82
N ARG A 251 -17.90 8.64 -16.07
CA ARG A 251 -18.58 9.32 -17.18
C ARG A 251 -17.60 9.51 -18.32
#